data_AF-A0A5J4TXR2-F1
#
_entry.id   AF-A0A5J4TXR2-F1
#
_cell.length_a   1.000
_cell.length_b   1.000
_cell.length_c   1.000
_cell.angle_alpha   90.00
_cell.angle_beta   90.00
_cell.angle_gamma   90.00
#
_symmetry.space_group_name_H-M   'P 1'
#
loop_
_entity.id
_entity.type
_entity.pdbx_description
1 polymer ?
#
loop_
_entity_poly.entity_id
_entity_poly.type
_entity_poly.pdbx_seq_one_letter_code
_entity_poly.pdbx_strand_id
1 'polypeptide(L)'
;YLALGFVVIIIAVTSYQIVCAVLFRQIVASQPWVIALLRITVDILTKILYIPIITNFITTFDCYFDEDTHNYWRPAPTIQCLSGDILQIASTFVSILFLIILFTYTIIVNLFIFPHNPRHGGLFSSRSGVITTFEFIILFGNVFAVRLLFSWPFWRGIVTVGSSLCIVFVHFIYQPYYNMTSNFLVCIAWTLFGSIRLCAEIGYAIELSSHSQVPQKGVFGRCSLQSN
;
A
#
# COMPACT_ATOMS: atom_id res chain seq x y z
N TYR A 1 14.25 -9.52 -8.11
CA TYR A 1 14.03 -8.90 -9.43
C TYR A 1 12.89 -7.90 -9.46
N LEU A 2 11.68 -8.24 -8.99
CA LEU A 2 10.52 -7.33 -8.99
C LEU A 2 10.74 -6.04 -8.18
N ALA A 3 11.34 -6.14 -6.99
CA ALA A 3 11.76 -4.99 -6.16
C ALA A 3 12.67 -4.03 -6.94
N LEU A 4 13.67 -4.57 -7.64
CA LEU A 4 14.62 -3.80 -8.42
C LEU A 4 13.94 -3.10 -9.60
N GLY A 5 12.97 -3.75 -10.25
CA GLY A 5 12.12 -3.12 -11.26
C GLY A 5 11.35 -1.93 -10.72
N PHE A 6 10.74 -2.05 -9.53
CA PHE A 6 10.06 -0.93 -8.89
C PHE A 6 11.00 0.21 -8.52
N VAL A 7 12.20 -0.08 -8.00
CA VAL A 7 13.23 0.95 -7.73
C VAL A 7 13.56 1.73 -8.99
N VAL A 8 13.80 1.05 -10.11
CA VAL A 8 14.12 1.70 -11.40
C VAL A 8 12.96 2.60 -11.85
N ILE A 9 11.71 2.13 -11.74
CA ILE A 9 10.52 2.93 -12.08
C ILE A 9 10.44 4.19 -11.21
N ILE A 10 10.64 4.07 -9.89
CA ILE A 10 10.59 5.22 -8.97
C ILE A 10 11.68 6.23 -9.32
N ILE A 11 12.90 5.78 -9.58
CA ILE A 11 14.02 6.66 -9.97
C ILE A 11 13.70 7.38 -11.28
N ALA A 12 13.15 6.66 -12.28
CA ALA A 12 12.79 7.24 -13.57
C ALA A 12 11.66 8.29 -13.45
N VAL A 13 10.64 8.03 -12.64
CA VAL A 13 9.55 9.00 -12.41
C VAL A 13 10.07 10.22 -11.64
N THR A 14 10.92 10.02 -10.64
CA THR A 14 11.51 11.10 -9.84
C THR A 14 12.44 11.98 -10.69
N SER A 15 13.29 11.37 -11.53
CA SER A 15 14.15 12.14 -12.43
C SER A 15 13.34 12.92 -13.46
N TYR A 16 12.28 12.32 -14.02
CA TYR A 16 11.37 13.01 -14.92
C TYR A 16 10.67 14.21 -14.25
N GLN A 17 10.27 14.08 -12.99
CA GLN A 17 9.73 15.20 -12.21
C GLN A 17 10.76 16.32 -12.01
N ILE A 18 12.00 15.99 -11.66
CA ILE A 18 13.07 16.98 -11.46
C ILE A 18 13.33 17.75 -12.76
N VAL A 19 13.44 17.06 -13.90
CA VAL A 19 13.63 17.70 -15.21
C VAL A 19 12.46 18.64 -15.53
N CYS A 20 11.22 18.19 -15.30
CA CYS A 20 10.04 19.03 -15.50
C CYS A 20 10.01 20.25 -14.57
N ALA A 21 10.48 20.11 -13.33
CA ALA A 21 10.54 21.20 -12.36
C ALA A 21 11.59 22.26 -12.78
N VAL A 22 12.76 21.83 -13.23
CA VAL A 22 13.83 22.73 -13.70
C VAL A 22 13.41 23.47 -14.98
N LEU A 23 12.77 22.77 -15.91
CA LEU A 23 12.37 23.32 -17.22
C LEU A 23 10.94 23.89 -17.23
N PHE A 24 10.30 24.03 -16.06
CA PHE A 24 8.87 24.35 -15.95
C PHE A 24 8.45 25.58 -16.77
N ARG A 25 9.23 26.67 -16.69
CA ARG A 25 8.93 27.92 -17.44
C ARG A 25 8.96 27.74 -18.95
N GLN A 26 9.87 26.91 -19.45
CA GLN A 26 10.00 26.65 -20.89
C GLN A 26 8.91 25.68 -21.37
N ILE A 27 8.60 24.66 -20.58
CA ILE A 27 7.61 23.63 -20.92
C ILE A 27 6.19 24.19 -20.95
N VAL A 28 5.81 25.05 -20.00
CA VAL A 28 4.46 25.66 -19.98
C VAL A 28 4.18 26.46 -21.25
N ALA A 29 5.19 27.15 -21.80
CA ALA A 29 5.04 27.97 -23.00
C ALA A 29 5.08 27.17 -24.31
N SER A 30 5.75 26.01 -24.32
CA SER A 30 6.01 25.24 -25.55
C SER A 30 5.12 24.01 -25.69
N GLN A 31 4.90 23.24 -24.61
CA GLN A 31 4.34 21.90 -24.67
C GLN A 31 3.57 21.53 -23.38
N PRO A 32 2.29 21.97 -23.24
CA PRO A 32 1.48 21.67 -22.06
C PRO A 32 1.17 20.18 -21.87
N TRP A 33 1.25 19.38 -22.92
CA TRP A 33 1.02 17.93 -22.87
C TRP A 33 2.03 17.19 -21.99
N VAL A 34 3.26 17.71 -21.85
CA VAL A 34 4.32 17.12 -21.00
C VAL A 34 3.91 17.15 -19.53
N ILE A 35 3.30 18.24 -19.09
CA ILE A 35 2.82 18.39 -17.70
C ILE A 35 1.62 17.47 -17.44
N ALA A 36 0.73 17.31 -18.43
CA ALA A 36 -0.38 16.36 -18.34
C ALA A 36 0.14 14.92 -18.21
N LEU A 37 1.15 14.53 -19.00
CA LEU A 37 1.79 13.22 -18.91
C LEU A 37 2.44 13.01 -17.54
N LEU A 38 3.17 14.01 -17.03
CA LEU A 38 3.74 13.96 -15.67
C LEU A 38 2.68 13.68 -14.60
N ARG A 39 1.54 14.38 -14.65
CA ARG A 39 0.44 14.16 -13.71
C ARG A 39 -0.11 12.74 -13.79
N ILE A 40 -0.34 12.22 -15.00
CA ILE A 40 -0.83 10.85 -15.21
C ILE A 40 0.15 9.83 -14.65
N THR A 41 1.45 9.98 -14.94
CA THR A 41 2.48 9.06 -14.46
C THR A 41 2.56 9.05 -12.93
N VAL A 42 2.46 10.20 -12.30
CA VAL A 42 2.46 10.33 -10.83
C VAL A 42 1.19 9.73 -10.21
N ASP A 43 0.03 9.94 -10.84
CA ASP A 43 -1.22 9.34 -10.42
C ASP A 43 -1.18 7.81 -10.52
N ILE A 44 -0.60 7.24 -11.58
CA ILE A 44 -0.40 5.79 -11.72
C ILE A 44 0.54 5.28 -10.62
N LEU A 45 1.67 5.96 -10.39
CA LEU A 45 2.63 5.57 -9.37
C LEU A 45 2.02 5.56 -7.97
N THR A 46 1.26 6.62 -7.63
CA THR A 46 0.71 6.82 -6.28
C THR A 46 -0.59 6.07 -6.05
N LYS A 47 -1.50 5.95 -7.04
CA LYS A 47 -2.81 5.32 -6.83
C LYS A 47 -2.82 3.83 -7.14
N ILE A 48 -2.06 3.39 -8.15
CA ILE A 48 -2.09 2.00 -8.64
C ILE A 48 -0.88 1.22 -8.10
N LEU A 49 0.33 1.78 -8.27
CA LEU A 49 1.55 1.05 -7.94
C LEU A 49 1.97 1.16 -6.46
N TYR A 50 1.40 2.08 -5.69
CA TYR A 50 1.81 2.31 -4.30
C TYR A 50 1.66 1.09 -3.40
N ILE A 51 0.48 0.44 -3.41
CA ILE A 51 0.22 -0.77 -2.61
C ILE A 51 1.17 -1.92 -2.98
N PRO A 52 1.33 -2.31 -4.27
CA PRO A 52 2.25 -3.40 -4.61
C PRO A 52 3.71 -3.04 -4.33
N ILE A 53 4.12 -1.78 -4.49
CA ILE A 53 5.47 -1.33 -4.16
C ILE A 53 5.75 -1.51 -2.66
N ILE A 54 4.90 -0.96 -1.78
CA ILE A 54 5.08 -1.09 -0.32
C ILE A 54 5.08 -2.55 0.09
N THR A 55 4.13 -3.31 -0.43
CA THR A 55 4.02 -4.73 -0.11
C THR A 55 5.30 -5.48 -0.48
N ASN A 56 5.91 -5.15 -1.63
CA ASN A 56 7.14 -5.80 -2.08
C ASN A 56 8.35 -5.44 -1.20
N PHE A 57 8.49 -4.18 -0.79
CA PHE A 57 9.55 -3.77 0.12
C PHE A 57 9.39 -4.38 1.51
N ILE A 58 8.17 -4.48 2.04
CA ILE A 58 7.93 -5.16 3.32
C ILE A 58 8.29 -6.63 3.24
N THR A 59 7.92 -7.32 2.14
CA THR A 59 8.28 -8.73 1.97
C THR A 59 9.77 -9.00 1.89
N THR A 60 10.59 -7.99 1.59
CA THR A 60 12.05 -8.15 1.51
C THR A 60 12.69 -8.39 2.88
N PHE A 61 12.04 -7.95 3.97
CA PHE A 61 12.51 -8.17 5.33
C PHE A 61 11.55 -9.01 6.21
N ASP A 62 10.34 -9.31 5.75
CA ASP A 62 9.37 -10.22 6.41
C ASP A 62 9.70 -11.70 6.17
N CYS A 63 10.87 -12.12 6.65
CA CYS A 63 11.37 -13.50 6.60
C CYS A 63 11.16 -14.19 7.96
N TYR A 64 10.87 -15.50 7.95
CA TYR A 64 10.84 -16.33 9.15
C TYR A 64 11.88 -17.46 9.07
N PHE A 65 12.43 -17.83 10.23
CA PHE A 65 13.35 -18.95 10.38
C PHE A 65 12.53 -20.23 10.60
N ASP A 66 12.79 -21.27 9.79
CA ASP A 66 12.30 -22.63 10.05
C ASP A 66 13.39 -23.45 10.76
N GLU A 67 13.01 -24.54 11.42
CA GLU A 67 13.90 -25.38 12.24
C GLU A 67 15.11 -25.93 11.44
N ASP A 68 14.99 -25.99 10.11
CA ASP A 68 16.01 -26.48 9.18
C ASP A 68 17.00 -25.41 8.69
N THR A 69 17.23 -24.30 9.41
CA THR A 69 18.20 -23.22 9.09
C THR A 69 17.97 -22.44 7.78
N HIS A 70 16.81 -22.63 7.13
CA HIS A 70 16.46 -21.90 5.90
C HIS A 70 15.47 -20.78 6.19
N ASN A 71 15.71 -19.61 5.58
CA ASN A 71 14.85 -18.45 5.71
C ASN A 71 13.81 -18.48 4.59
N TYR A 72 12.52 -18.46 4.93
CA TYR A 72 11.43 -18.47 3.95
C TYR A 72 10.64 -17.17 3.97
N TRP A 73 10.09 -16.80 2.82
CA TRP A 73 9.15 -15.70 2.71
C TRP A 73 7.85 -16.10 3.41
N ARG A 74 7.39 -15.29 4.37
CA ARG A 74 6.10 -15.52 5.04
C ARG A 74 4.91 -15.72 4.07
N PRO A 75 4.76 -14.96 2.96
CA PRO A 75 3.65 -15.15 2.01
C PRO A 75 3.84 -16.33 1.02
N ALA A 76 5.04 -16.90 0.90
CA ALA A 76 5.33 -17.97 -0.05
C ALA A 76 6.45 -18.88 0.52
N PRO A 77 6.10 -19.99 1.20
CA PRO A 77 7.09 -20.86 1.84
C PRO A 77 7.96 -21.63 0.84
N THR A 78 7.69 -21.52 -0.46
CA THR A 78 8.50 -22.10 -1.54
C THR A 78 9.66 -21.20 -1.97
N ILE A 79 9.66 -19.93 -1.57
CA ILE A 79 10.69 -18.96 -1.93
C ILE A 79 11.60 -18.74 -0.73
N GLN A 80 12.88 -19.06 -0.89
CA GLN A 80 13.89 -18.76 0.11
C GLN A 80 14.18 -17.26 0.13
N CYS A 81 14.28 -16.69 1.33
CA CYS A 81 14.84 -15.36 1.53
C CYS A 81 16.33 -15.35 1.18
N LEU A 82 16.91 -14.15 0.95
CA LEU A 82 18.35 -14.04 0.72
C LEU A 82 19.11 -14.74 1.86
N SER A 83 19.83 -15.81 1.54
CA SER A 83 20.59 -16.60 2.49
C SER A 83 21.90 -15.88 2.83
N GLY A 84 22.01 -15.36 4.05
CA GLY A 84 23.22 -14.74 4.60
C GLY A 84 22.88 -13.55 5.49
N ASP A 85 23.31 -13.62 6.75
CA ASP A 85 23.01 -12.62 7.78
C ASP A 85 23.34 -11.19 7.32
N ILE A 86 24.48 -11.01 6.65
CA ILE A 86 24.95 -9.70 6.18
C ILE A 86 24.05 -9.16 5.06
N LEU A 87 23.67 -9.98 4.08
CA LEU A 87 22.85 -9.56 2.95
C LEU A 87 21.40 -9.29 3.37
N GLN A 88 20.88 -10.04 4.33
CA GLN A 88 19.55 -9.83 4.90
C GLN A 88 19.48 -8.55 5.73
N ILE A 89 20.51 -8.26 6.53
CA ILE A 89 20.59 -7.00 7.29
C ILE A 89 20.69 -5.81 6.32
N ALA A 90 21.55 -5.91 5.30
CA ALA A 90 21.70 -4.86 4.30
C ALA A 90 20.39 -4.63 3.51
N SER A 91 19.73 -5.68 3.04
CA SER A 91 18.48 -5.57 2.29
C SER A 91 17.34 -5.01 3.14
N THR A 92 17.31 -5.33 4.44
CA THR A 92 16.36 -4.76 5.40
C THR A 92 16.56 -3.26 5.54
N PHE A 93 17.80 -2.82 5.76
CA PHE A 93 18.13 -1.40 5.88
C PHE A 93 17.75 -0.62 4.61
N VAL A 94 18.11 -1.14 3.44
CA VAL A 94 17.76 -0.54 2.15
C VAL A 94 16.23 -0.46 1.98
N SER A 95 15.50 -1.52 2.31
CA SER A 95 14.04 -1.54 2.17
C SER A 95 13.34 -0.53 3.09
N ILE A 96 13.79 -0.40 4.34
CA ILE A 96 13.27 0.60 5.28
C ILE A 96 13.56 2.01 4.75
N LEU A 97 14.77 2.27 4.28
CA LEU A 97 15.13 3.56 3.69
C LEU A 97 14.22 3.92 2.50
N PHE A 98 13.97 2.96 1.60
CA PHE A 98 13.07 3.15 0.46
C PHE A 98 11.63 3.42 0.88
N LEU A 99 11.13 2.73 1.91
CA LEU A 99 9.79 2.96 2.44
C LEU A 99 9.65 4.38 3.02
N ILE A 100 10.66 4.88 3.73
CA ILE A 100 10.69 6.25 4.26
C ILE A 100 10.72 7.26 3.11
N ILE A 101 11.54 7.03 2.09
CA ILE A 101 11.63 7.89 0.91
C ILE A 101 10.28 7.94 0.19
N LEU A 102 9.65 6.78 -0.05
CA LEU A 102 8.36 6.69 -0.73
C LEU A 102 7.24 7.36 0.09
N PHE A 103 7.23 7.16 1.40
CA PHE A 103 6.27 7.81 2.31
C PHE A 103 6.41 9.33 2.25
N THR A 104 7.63 9.85 2.43
CA THR A 104 7.93 11.28 2.35
C THR A 104 7.58 11.85 0.98
N TYR A 105 7.90 11.12 -0.09
CA TYR A 105 7.56 11.49 -1.47
C TYR A 105 6.05 11.68 -1.65
N THR A 106 5.24 10.75 -1.17
CA THR A 106 3.77 10.88 -1.28
C THR A 106 3.22 12.08 -0.52
N ILE A 107 3.78 12.43 0.63
CA ILE A 107 3.40 13.64 1.37
C ILE A 107 3.76 14.88 0.56
N ILE A 108 4.98 14.94 0.02
CA ILE A 108 5.46 16.12 -0.74
C ILE A 108 4.62 16.35 -1.99
N VAL A 109 4.37 15.29 -2.77
CA VAL A 109 3.63 15.37 -4.03
C VAL A 109 2.19 15.85 -3.80
N ASN A 110 1.51 15.27 -2.81
CA ASN A 110 0.10 15.57 -2.55
C ASN A 110 -0.12 16.92 -1.86
N LEU A 111 0.81 17.37 -1.00
CA LEU A 111 0.66 18.65 -0.29
C LEU A 111 1.23 19.84 -1.08
N PHE A 112 2.39 19.70 -1.72
CA PHE A 112 3.13 20.85 -2.27
C PHE A 112 3.14 20.94 -3.79
N ILE A 113 3.16 19.81 -4.51
CA ILE A 113 3.30 19.83 -5.98
C ILE A 113 1.94 19.92 -6.66
N PHE A 114 0.96 19.16 -6.19
CA PHE A 114 -0.41 19.19 -6.73
C PHE A 114 -1.44 19.55 -5.64
N PRO A 115 -1.36 20.75 -5.00
CA PRO A 115 -2.38 21.21 -4.08
C PRO A 115 -3.67 21.48 -4.86
N HIS A 116 -4.51 20.46 -5.01
CA HIS A 116 -5.76 20.58 -5.74
C HIS A 116 -6.83 21.16 -4.82
N ASN A 117 -7.40 22.31 -5.20
CA ASN A 117 -8.52 22.92 -4.50
C ASN A 117 -9.80 22.69 -5.33
N PRO A 118 -10.78 21.91 -4.84
CA PRO A 118 -11.89 21.40 -5.65
C PRO A 118 -12.97 22.43 -6.01
N ARG A 119 -12.69 23.74 -5.95
CA ARG A 119 -13.72 24.80 -6.02
C ARG A 119 -14.65 24.73 -7.25
N HIS A 120 -14.27 24.07 -8.36
CA HIS A 120 -15.11 23.96 -9.56
C HIS A 120 -14.98 22.64 -10.35
N GLY A 121 -14.78 21.48 -9.69
CA GLY A 121 -14.62 20.21 -10.40
C GLY A 121 -15.91 19.41 -10.62
N GLY A 122 -16.01 18.66 -11.73
CA GLY A 122 -17.11 17.73 -12.03
C GLY A 122 -17.07 16.41 -11.24
N LEU A 123 -17.76 15.36 -11.71
CA LEU A 123 -17.83 14.04 -11.04
C LEU A 123 -16.45 13.40 -10.77
N PHE A 124 -15.45 13.75 -11.59
CA PHE A 124 -14.06 13.31 -11.48
C PHE A 124 -13.11 14.40 -10.95
N SER A 125 -13.64 15.39 -10.24
CA SER A 125 -12.82 16.37 -9.54
C SER A 125 -11.82 15.68 -8.62
N SER A 126 -10.57 16.12 -8.62
CA SER A 126 -9.60 15.61 -7.65
C SER A 126 -9.91 16.17 -6.26
N ARG A 127 -9.53 15.43 -5.22
CA ARG A 127 -9.78 15.77 -3.82
C ARG A 127 -8.74 16.78 -3.32
N SER A 128 -9.05 17.50 -2.25
CA SER A 128 -8.04 18.26 -1.48
C SER A 128 -6.80 17.41 -1.16
N GLY A 129 -5.62 17.97 -1.45
CA GLY A 129 -4.33 17.31 -1.23
C GLY A 129 -4.13 16.82 0.21
N VAL A 130 -4.67 17.55 1.20
CA VAL A 130 -4.58 17.18 2.62
C VAL A 130 -5.30 15.86 2.92
N ILE A 131 -6.51 15.69 2.41
CA ILE A 131 -7.31 14.49 2.65
C ILE A 131 -6.74 13.30 1.87
N THR A 132 -6.22 13.54 0.67
CA THR A 132 -5.50 12.53 -0.10
C THR A 132 -4.25 12.05 0.66
N THR A 133 -3.44 12.96 1.23
CA THR A 133 -2.30 12.59 2.07
C THR A 133 -2.73 11.79 3.29
N PHE A 134 -3.82 12.18 3.95
CA PHE A 134 -4.35 11.44 5.10
C PHE A 134 -4.74 10.00 4.73
N GLU A 135 -5.42 9.80 3.60
CA GLU A 135 -5.73 8.45 3.11
C GLU A 135 -4.46 7.65 2.81
N PHE A 136 -3.42 8.26 2.23
CA PHE A 136 -2.15 7.58 1.99
C PHE A 136 -1.45 7.14 3.28
N ILE A 137 -1.48 7.98 4.32
CA ILE A 137 -0.93 7.64 5.64
C ILE A 137 -1.67 6.43 6.22
N ILE A 138 -3.01 6.43 6.14
CA ILE A 138 -3.82 5.30 6.60
C ILE A 138 -3.55 4.04 5.76
N LEU A 139 -3.46 4.15 4.44
CA LEU A 139 -3.14 3.03 3.55
C LEU A 139 -1.78 2.42 3.88
N PHE A 140 -0.76 3.24 4.07
CA PHE A 140 0.56 2.82 4.51
C PHE A 140 0.46 2.05 5.83
N GLY A 141 -0.20 2.63 6.83
CA GLY A 141 -0.44 1.99 8.13
C GLY A 141 -1.19 0.65 8.02
N ASN A 142 -2.19 0.55 7.15
CA ASN A 142 -2.95 -0.68 6.92
C ASN A 142 -2.10 -1.80 6.31
N VAL A 143 -1.26 -1.49 5.32
CA VAL A 143 -0.35 -2.48 4.73
C VAL A 143 0.63 -3.00 5.77
N PHE A 144 1.14 -2.11 6.64
CA PHE A 144 1.96 -2.49 7.78
C PHE A 144 1.20 -3.34 8.81
N ALA A 145 -0.03 -2.95 9.16
CA ALA A 145 -0.84 -3.67 10.15
C ALA A 145 -1.13 -5.11 9.70
N VAL A 146 -1.48 -5.30 8.42
CA VAL A 146 -1.72 -6.64 7.87
C VAL A 146 -0.48 -7.53 7.95
N ARG A 147 0.71 -6.95 7.83
CA ARG A 147 1.99 -7.67 7.83
C ARG A 147 2.53 -7.92 9.24
N LEU A 148 2.57 -6.90 10.08
CA LEU A 148 3.19 -6.96 11.40
C LEU A 148 2.28 -7.53 12.49
N LEU A 149 0.96 -7.30 12.43
CA LEU A 149 0.01 -7.80 13.44
C LEU A 149 -0.52 -9.21 13.08
N PHE A 150 0.31 -10.06 12.48
CA PHE A 150 -0.11 -11.41 12.12
C PHE A 150 -0.52 -12.24 13.34
N SER A 151 0.26 -12.19 14.43
CA SER A 151 0.00 -12.99 15.62
C SER A 151 -1.21 -12.52 16.44
N TRP A 152 -1.75 -11.32 16.15
CA TRP A 152 -2.84 -10.71 16.90
C TRP A 152 -3.99 -10.36 15.94
N PRO A 153 -4.78 -11.37 15.51
CA PRO A 153 -5.81 -11.19 14.48
C PRO A 153 -6.87 -10.15 14.89
N PHE A 154 -7.19 -10.07 16.19
CA PHE A 154 -8.14 -9.08 16.72
C PHE A 154 -7.68 -7.63 16.46
N TRP A 155 -6.44 -7.27 16.81
CA TRP A 155 -5.92 -5.92 16.59
C TRP A 155 -5.74 -5.61 15.11
N ARG A 156 -5.34 -6.60 14.30
CA ARG A 156 -5.28 -6.46 12.84
C ARG A 156 -6.65 -6.11 12.26
N GLY A 157 -7.70 -6.78 12.71
CA GLY A 157 -9.08 -6.48 12.34
C GLY A 157 -9.51 -5.08 12.76
N ILE A 158 -9.25 -4.68 14.01
CA ILE A 158 -9.57 -3.33 14.49
C ILE A 158 -8.89 -2.26 13.65
N VAL A 159 -7.59 -2.39 13.36
CA VAL A 159 -6.84 -1.38 12.62
C VAL A 159 -7.34 -1.29 11.16
N THR A 160 -7.57 -2.43 10.51
CA THR A 160 -7.96 -2.46 9.08
C THR A 160 -9.42 -2.08 8.84
N VAL A 161 -10.35 -2.56 9.66
CA VAL A 161 -11.78 -2.21 9.58
C VAL A 161 -12.00 -0.80 10.13
N GLY A 162 -11.39 -0.47 11.27
CA GLY A 162 -11.54 0.82 11.93
C GLY A 162 -10.99 1.97 11.09
N SER A 163 -9.86 1.77 10.39
CA SER A 163 -9.34 2.77 9.47
C SER A 163 -10.26 3.02 8.27
N SER A 164 -10.89 1.98 7.75
CA SER A 164 -11.90 2.09 6.68
C SER A 164 -13.10 2.91 7.13
N LEU A 165 -13.61 2.62 8.34
CA LEU A 165 -14.70 3.37 8.95
C LEU A 165 -14.32 4.84 9.20
N CYS A 166 -13.11 5.09 9.68
CA CYS A 166 -12.57 6.42 9.92
C CYS A 166 -12.56 7.25 8.62
N ILE A 167 -12.12 6.67 7.51
CA ILE A 167 -12.09 7.39 6.22
C ILE A 167 -13.51 7.70 5.72
N VAL A 168 -14.45 6.76 5.85
CA VAL A 168 -15.86 6.99 5.51
C VAL A 168 -16.43 8.13 6.34
N PHE A 169 -16.15 8.16 7.65
CA PHE A 169 -16.61 9.21 8.55
C PHE A 169 -16.04 10.58 8.19
N VAL A 170 -14.74 10.65 7.88
CA VAL A 170 -14.07 11.87 7.41
C VAL A 170 -14.73 12.38 6.12
N HIS A 171 -15.02 11.50 5.16
CA HIS A 171 -15.67 11.89 3.91
C HIS A 171 -17.10 12.37 4.10
N PHE A 172 -17.83 11.77 5.03
CA PHE A 172 -19.20 12.15 5.34
C PHE A 172 -19.28 13.56 5.98
N ILE A 173 -18.37 13.87 6.90
CA ILE A 173 -18.35 15.17 7.61
C ILE A 173 -17.69 16.27 6.79
N TYR A 174 -16.47 16.03 6.30
CA TYR A 174 -15.66 17.10 5.68
C TYR A 174 -15.99 17.33 4.20
N GLN A 175 -16.73 16.41 3.56
CA GLN A 175 -17.12 16.48 2.14
C GLN A 175 -15.99 16.99 1.24
N PRO A 176 -14.86 16.26 1.17
CA PRO A 176 -13.65 16.76 0.55
C PRO A 176 -13.75 16.88 -0.98
N TYR A 177 -14.77 16.29 -1.58
CA TYR A 177 -15.21 16.59 -2.94
C TYR A 177 -16.35 17.60 -2.92
N TYR A 178 -16.32 18.55 -3.86
CA TYR A 178 -17.40 19.52 -4.08
C TYR A 178 -18.72 18.83 -4.47
N ASN A 179 -18.65 17.69 -5.17
CA ASN A 179 -19.82 16.92 -5.57
C ASN A 179 -20.09 15.76 -4.60
N MET A 180 -21.34 15.66 -4.14
CA MET A 180 -21.82 14.58 -3.28
C MET A 180 -21.61 13.19 -3.90
N THR A 181 -21.79 13.06 -5.21
CA THR A 181 -21.61 11.76 -5.89
C THR A 181 -20.18 11.24 -5.78
N SER A 182 -19.18 12.12 -5.87
CA SER A 182 -17.77 11.75 -5.74
C SER A 182 -17.43 11.34 -4.30
N ASN A 183 -17.97 12.05 -3.30
CA ASN A 183 -17.86 11.65 -1.89
C ASN A 183 -18.46 10.25 -1.66
N PHE A 184 -19.64 9.99 -2.26
CA PHE A 184 -20.33 8.70 -2.14
C PHE A 184 -19.56 7.55 -2.78
N LEU A 185 -18.99 7.73 -3.98
CA LEU A 185 -18.18 6.71 -4.66
C LEU A 185 -16.97 6.28 -3.83
N VAL A 186 -16.29 7.24 -3.20
CA VAL A 186 -15.18 6.93 -2.30
C VAL A 186 -15.65 6.19 -1.05
N CYS A 187 -16.78 6.60 -0.47
CA CYS A 187 -17.34 5.90 0.68
C CYS A 187 -17.68 4.44 0.35
N ILE A 188 -18.21 4.17 -0.84
CA ILE A 188 -18.46 2.79 -1.30
C ILE A 188 -17.15 2.01 -1.37
N ALA A 189 -16.10 2.55 -1.98
CA ALA A 189 -14.81 1.86 -2.11
C ALA A 189 -14.22 1.47 -0.74
N TRP A 190 -14.25 2.41 0.22
CA TRP A 190 -13.75 2.14 1.57
C TRP A 190 -14.66 1.22 2.39
N THR A 191 -15.97 1.28 2.19
CA THR A 191 -16.91 0.35 2.82
C THR A 191 -16.70 -1.07 2.31
N LEU A 192 -16.52 -1.24 0.99
CA LEU A 192 -16.21 -2.54 0.37
C LEU A 192 -14.88 -3.09 0.89
N PHE A 193 -13.84 -2.26 0.97
CA PHE A 193 -12.56 -2.68 1.53
C PHE A 193 -12.70 -3.12 2.99
N GLY A 194 -13.40 -2.34 3.82
CA GLY A 194 -13.66 -2.66 5.22
C GLY A 194 -14.49 -3.95 5.38
N SER A 195 -15.51 -4.16 4.56
CA SER A 195 -16.36 -5.36 4.62
C SER A 195 -15.60 -6.62 4.23
N ILE A 196 -14.80 -6.56 3.15
CA ILE A 196 -13.95 -7.69 2.74
C ILE A 196 -12.98 -8.05 3.88
N ARG A 197 -12.38 -7.05 4.53
CA ARG A 197 -11.49 -7.27 5.67
C ARG A 197 -12.20 -7.86 6.87
N LEU A 198 -13.38 -7.34 7.22
CA LEU A 198 -14.18 -7.86 8.32
C LEU A 198 -14.56 -9.34 8.08
N CYS A 199 -15.02 -9.68 6.88
CA CYS A 199 -15.31 -11.07 6.51
C CYS A 199 -14.08 -11.97 6.61
N ALA A 200 -12.91 -11.50 6.18
CA ALA A 200 -11.66 -12.26 6.27
C ALA A 200 -11.26 -12.53 7.74
N GLU A 201 -11.36 -11.53 8.62
CA GLU A 201 -11.02 -11.69 10.04
C GLU A 201 -12.00 -12.59 10.80
N ILE A 202 -13.30 -12.52 10.48
CA ILE A 202 -14.28 -13.47 11.02
C ILE A 202 -13.95 -14.89 10.54
N GLY A 203 -13.60 -15.06 9.26
CA GLY A 203 -13.14 -16.34 8.72
C GLY A 203 -11.94 -16.90 9.49
N TYR A 204 -10.93 -16.07 9.75
CA TYR A 204 -9.76 -16.47 10.55
C TYR A 204 -10.13 -16.86 12.00
N ALA A 205 -11.07 -16.14 12.63
CA ALA A 205 -11.53 -16.48 13.98
C ALA A 205 -12.28 -17.82 14.03
N ILE A 206 -13.14 -18.09 13.03
CA ILE A 206 -13.87 -19.36 12.90
C ILE A 206 -12.89 -20.51 12.68
N GLU A 207 -11.90 -20.34 11.78
CA GLU A 207 -10.86 -21.33 11.51
C GLU A 207 -10.10 -21.70 12.78
N LEU A 208 -9.66 -20.69 13.55
CA LEU A 208 -8.95 -20.90 14.81
C LEU A 208 -9.79 -21.67 15.83
N SER A 209 -11.09 -21.37 15.92
CA SER A 209 -12.02 -22.03 16.85
C SER A 209 -12.39 -23.46 16.45
N SER A 210 -12.36 -23.77 15.16
CA SER A 210 -12.81 -25.06 14.63
C SER A 210 -11.72 -26.14 14.69
N HIS A 211 -10.48 -25.77 15.06
CA HIS A 211 -9.28 -26.61 14.93
C HIS A 211 -9.11 -27.22 13.53
N SER A 212 -9.85 -26.74 12.53
CA SER A 212 -9.76 -27.18 11.15
C SER A 212 -8.53 -26.51 10.57
N GLN A 213 -7.37 -27.16 10.71
CA GLN A 213 -6.20 -26.80 9.94
C GLN A 213 -6.47 -27.19 8.47
N VAL A 214 -7.24 -26.37 7.76
CA VAL A 214 -6.96 -26.21 6.34
C VAL A 214 -5.68 -25.40 6.33
N PRO A 215 -4.58 -25.88 5.72
CA PRO A 215 -3.30 -25.23 5.90
C PRO A 215 -3.42 -23.78 5.42
N GLN A 216 -3.12 -22.83 6.30
CA GLN A 216 -2.96 -21.40 5.97
C GLN A 216 -1.79 -21.15 4.99
N LYS A 217 -1.18 -22.22 4.50
CA LYS A 217 -0.15 -22.29 3.49
C LYS A 217 -0.70 -23.18 2.39
N GLY A 218 -0.59 -22.78 1.12
CA GLY A 218 -0.83 -23.69 0.00
C GLY A 218 0.15 -24.87 0.02
N VAL A 219 -0.10 -25.84 0.90
CA VAL A 219 0.57 -27.14 0.97
C VAL A 219 -0.45 -28.13 0.45
N PHE A 220 -0.49 -28.23 -0.87
CA PHE A 220 -0.97 -29.44 -1.50
C PHE A 220 0.03 -30.55 -1.14
N GLY A 221 -0.31 -31.38 -0.16
CA GLY A 221 0.40 -32.63 0.14
C GLY A 221 1.18 -32.66 1.45
N ARG A 222 0.47 -32.89 2.57
CA ARG A 222 0.77 -33.98 3.52
C ARG A 222 -0.37 -34.08 4.52
N CYS A 223 -1.32 -34.96 4.21
CA CYS A 223 -2.11 -35.60 5.25
C CYS A 223 -1.18 -36.55 6.00
N SER A 224 -0.65 -36.15 7.16
CA SER A 224 -0.27 -37.11 8.19
C SER A 224 -1.43 -37.21 9.15
N LEU A 225 -2.26 -38.24 8.92
CA LEU A 225 -3.13 -38.82 9.94
C LEU A 225 -2.30 -39.07 11.19
N GLN A 226 -2.62 -38.38 12.28
CA GLN A 226 -2.24 -38.81 13.61
C GLN A 226 -3.53 -39.23 14.31
N SER A 227 -3.90 -40.50 14.12
CA SER A 227 -4.86 -41.17 14.99
C SER A 227 -4.08 -41.86 16.10
N ASN A 228 -4.50 -41.59 17.34
CA ASN A 228 -4.07 -42.15 18.63
C ASN A 228 -2.72 -41.69 19.17
#